data_AF-A0A9E1USK0-F1
#
_entry.id   AF-A0A9E1USK0-F1
#
_cell.length_a   1.000
_cell.length_b   1.000
_cell.length_c   1.000
_cell.angle_alpha   90.00
_cell.angle_beta   90.00
_cell.angle_gamma   90.00
#
_symmetry.space_group_name_H-M   'P 1'
#
loop_
_entity.id
_entity.type
_entity.pdbx_description
1 polymer ?
#
loop_
_entity_poly.entity_id
_entity_poly.type
_entity_poly.pdbx_seq_one_letter_code
_entity_poly.pdbx_strand_id
1 'polypeptide(L)'
;VEQIVDLRLRELFGVIRDDLLSHNALERVDRGIKLCGGGALLPGVDRLAQDVFDHPVEVVGPRLVVGDRMQLLQSPRFVTPVGLLRLGRIMLAGEREDASPFWQQLRTECRRFFSLIKDVFRI
;
A
#
# COMPACT_ATOMS: atom_id res chain seq x y z
N VAL A 1 14.36 -8.81 -32.36
CA VAL A 1 14.51 -7.94 -31.17
C VAL A 1 13.77 -8.53 -29.96
N GLU A 2 12.53 -9.03 -30.12
CA GLU A 2 11.78 -9.69 -29.03
C GLU A 2 12.56 -10.80 -28.30
N GLN A 3 13.33 -11.62 -29.04
CA GLN A 3 14.10 -12.71 -28.44
C GLN A 3 15.17 -12.26 -27.43
N ILE A 4 15.77 -11.08 -27.63
CA ILE A 4 16.77 -10.54 -26.68
C ILE A 4 16.07 -10.10 -25.39
N VAL A 5 14.88 -9.49 -25.51
CA VAL A 5 14.08 -9.05 -24.36
C VAL A 5 13.56 -10.25 -23.58
N ASP A 6 13.05 -11.28 -24.27
CA ASP A 6 12.59 -12.53 -23.64
C ASP A 6 13.72 -13.20 -22.84
N LEU A 7 14.89 -13.41 -23.45
CA LEU A 7 16.04 -14.00 -22.76
C LEU A 7 16.45 -13.21 -21.52
N ARG A 8 16.48 -11.86 -21.61
CA ARG A 8 16.85 -11.03 -20.47
C ARG A 8 15.80 -11.06 -19.36
N LEU A 9 14.52 -11.09 -19.70
CA LEU A 9 13.44 -11.24 -18.72
C LEU A 9 13.49 -12.60 -18.03
N ARG A 10 13.76 -13.68 -18.79
CA ARG A 10 13.94 -15.02 -18.22
C ARG A 10 15.11 -15.06 -17.24
N GLU A 11 16.24 -14.47 -17.62
CA GLU A 11 17.40 -14.35 -16.74
C GLU A 11 17.05 -13.55 -15.47
N LEU A 12 16.44 -12.37 -15.61
CA LEU A 12 16.05 -11.53 -14.48
C LEU A 12 15.06 -12.23 -13.54
N PHE A 13 14.01 -12.85 -14.08
CA PHE A 13 13.07 -13.60 -13.25
C PHE A 13 13.70 -14.84 -12.64
N GLY A 14 14.67 -15.49 -13.32
CA GLY A 14 15.44 -16.59 -12.75
C GLY A 14 16.23 -16.15 -11.52
N VAL A 15 16.94 -15.02 -11.61
CA VAL A 15 17.66 -14.44 -10.46
C VAL A 15 16.71 -14.10 -9.32
N ILE A 16 15.55 -13.50 -9.62
CA ILE A 16 14.55 -13.16 -8.60
C ILE A 16 13.97 -14.44 -7.96
N ARG A 17 13.67 -15.47 -8.76
CA ARG A 17 13.13 -16.74 -8.27
C ARG A 17 14.10 -17.41 -7.32
N ASP A 18 15.37 -17.49 -7.69
CA ASP A 18 16.39 -18.15 -6.89
C ASP A 18 16.59 -17.43 -5.54
N ASP A 19 16.53 -16.09 -5.55
CA ASP A 19 16.51 -15.28 -4.32
C ASP A 19 15.27 -15.58 -3.46
N LEU A 20 14.06 -15.57 -4.04
CA LEU A 20 12.82 -15.88 -3.31
C LEU A 20 12.80 -17.30 -2.73
N LEU A 21 13.33 -18.29 -3.44
CA LEU A 21 13.45 -19.66 -2.96
C LEU A 21 14.43 -19.77 -1.80
N SER A 22 15.59 -19.10 -1.88
CA SER A 22 16.58 -19.12 -0.79
C SER A 22 16.06 -18.53 0.53
N HIS A 23 15.03 -17.68 0.46
CA HIS A 23 14.36 -17.08 1.61
C HIS A 23 13.03 -17.76 1.99
N ASN A 24 12.67 -18.91 1.38
CA ASN A 24 11.36 -19.56 1.52
C ASN A 24 10.18 -18.59 1.31
N ALA A 25 10.39 -17.54 0.51
CA ALA A 25 9.37 -16.53 0.27
C ALA A 25 8.32 -17.04 -0.71
N LEU A 26 8.76 -17.77 -1.75
CA LEU A 26 7.91 -18.22 -2.85
C LEU A 26 6.79 -19.17 -2.38
N GLU A 27 7.12 -20.12 -1.50
CA GLU A 27 6.16 -21.08 -0.91
C GLU A 27 5.10 -20.40 -0.02
N ARG A 28 5.34 -19.18 0.44
CA ARG A 28 4.43 -18.44 1.35
C ARG A 28 3.48 -17.51 0.61
N VAL A 29 3.55 -17.45 -0.72
CA VAL A 29 2.74 -16.52 -1.52
C VAL A 29 1.40 -17.15 -1.94
N ASP A 30 0.41 -17.11 -1.04
CA ASP A 30 -0.93 -17.68 -1.31
C ASP A 30 -1.68 -17.04 -2.49
N ARG A 31 -1.39 -15.77 -2.81
CA ARG A 31 -2.12 -14.99 -3.83
C ARG A 31 -1.36 -14.84 -5.15
N GLY A 32 -0.27 -15.59 -5.31
CA GLY A 32 0.63 -15.47 -6.45
C GLY A 32 1.39 -14.14 -6.52
N ILE A 33 2.11 -13.95 -7.60
CA ILE A 33 3.04 -12.84 -7.83
C ILE A 33 2.29 -11.70 -8.54
N LYS A 34 2.57 -10.45 -8.13
CA LYS A 34 2.00 -9.26 -8.76
C LYS A 34 3.11 -8.45 -9.43
N LEU A 35 2.99 -8.22 -10.73
CA LEU A 35 3.92 -7.38 -11.49
C LEU A 35 3.40 -5.95 -11.59
N CYS A 36 4.27 -4.97 -11.35
CA CYS A 36 3.95 -3.55 -11.50
C CYS A 36 5.13 -2.76 -12.11
N GLY A 37 4.92 -1.46 -12.34
CA GLY A 37 5.92 -0.58 -12.96
C GLY A 37 5.86 -0.55 -14.48
N GLY A 38 6.88 0.03 -15.11
CA GLY A 38 6.95 0.16 -16.58
C GLY A 38 7.18 -1.16 -17.31
N GLY A 39 8.00 -2.05 -16.75
CA GLY A 39 8.29 -3.36 -17.33
C GLY A 39 7.08 -4.29 -17.39
N ALA A 40 6.10 -4.11 -16.49
CA ALA A 40 4.86 -4.87 -16.48
C ALA A 40 3.93 -4.58 -17.69
N LEU A 41 4.27 -3.58 -18.52
CA LEU A 41 3.56 -3.28 -19.77
C LEU A 41 4.14 -4.00 -20.99
N LEU A 42 5.23 -4.77 -20.82
CA LEU A 42 5.77 -5.58 -21.89
C LEU A 42 4.77 -6.69 -22.26
N PRO A 43 4.45 -6.89 -23.55
CA PRO A 43 3.52 -7.92 -23.97
C PRO A 43 3.96 -9.32 -23.52
N GLY A 44 3.07 -10.07 -22.87
CA GLY A 44 3.32 -11.45 -22.44
C GLY A 44 4.29 -11.61 -21.26
N VAL A 45 4.68 -10.52 -20.59
CA VAL A 45 5.59 -10.56 -19.43
C VAL A 45 5.03 -11.36 -18.25
N ASP A 46 3.71 -11.36 -18.10
CA ASP A 46 2.97 -12.17 -17.12
C ASP A 46 3.15 -13.66 -17.39
N ARG A 47 2.93 -14.10 -18.64
CA ARG A 47 3.11 -15.50 -19.04
C ARG A 47 4.55 -15.97 -18.87
N LEU A 48 5.51 -15.16 -19.32
CA LEU A 48 6.93 -15.46 -19.17
C LEU A 48 7.30 -15.59 -17.69
N ALA A 49 6.80 -14.69 -16.84
CA ALA A 49 6.98 -14.79 -15.40
C ALA A 49 6.32 -16.05 -14.82
N GLN A 50 5.10 -16.42 -15.25
CA GLN A 50 4.45 -17.66 -14.82
C GLN A 50 5.30 -18.89 -15.13
N ASP A 51 5.86 -18.96 -16.35
CA ASP A 51 6.73 -20.07 -16.76
C ASP A 51 7.99 -20.17 -15.86
N VAL A 52 8.54 -19.03 -15.43
CA VAL A 52 9.77 -19.00 -14.62
C VAL A 52 9.49 -19.31 -13.16
N PHE A 53 8.43 -18.71 -12.59
CA PHE A 53 8.12 -18.81 -11.17
C PHE A 53 7.30 -20.05 -10.80
N ASP A 54 6.61 -20.68 -11.76
CA ASP A 54 5.64 -21.76 -11.50
C ASP A 54 4.53 -21.36 -10.50
N HIS A 55 4.16 -20.07 -10.53
CA HIS A 55 3.11 -19.50 -9.70
C HIS A 55 2.19 -18.60 -10.53
N PRO A 56 0.92 -18.40 -10.11
CA PRO A 56 0.05 -17.41 -10.76
C PRO A 56 0.69 -16.02 -10.74
N VAL A 57 0.77 -15.36 -11.89
CA VAL A 57 1.27 -13.99 -12.02
C VAL A 57 0.18 -13.10 -12.59
N GLU A 58 0.01 -11.91 -12.02
CA GLU A 58 -0.94 -10.90 -12.51
C GLU A 58 -0.26 -9.53 -12.60
N VAL A 59 -0.47 -8.83 -13.72
CA VAL A 59 -0.09 -7.42 -13.84
C VAL A 59 -1.09 -6.55 -13.09
N VAL A 60 -0.60 -5.74 -12.15
CA VAL A 60 -1.46 -4.92 -11.28
C VAL A 60 -1.21 -3.43 -11.43
N GLY A 61 -2.31 -2.68 -11.37
CA GLY A 61 -2.32 -1.23 -11.23
C GLY A 61 -2.50 -0.77 -9.78
N PRO A 62 -2.43 0.55 -9.54
CA PRO A 62 -2.78 1.12 -8.25
C PRO A 62 -4.24 0.83 -7.90
N ARG A 63 -4.47 0.35 -6.67
CA ARG A 63 -5.82 0.16 -6.12
C ARG A 63 -6.26 1.41 -5.36
N LEU A 64 -7.57 1.62 -5.27
CA LEU A 64 -8.21 2.70 -4.50
C LEU A 64 -7.98 4.12 -5.06
N VAL A 65 -7.80 4.23 -6.37
CA VAL A 65 -7.87 5.52 -7.06
C VAL A 65 -9.33 5.78 -7.41
N VAL A 66 -9.92 6.84 -6.84
CA VAL A 66 -11.33 7.21 -7.03
C VAL A 66 -11.41 8.53 -7.79
N GLY A 67 -12.29 8.62 -8.79
CA GLY A 67 -12.55 9.83 -9.57
C GLY A 67 -12.65 9.59 -11.07
N ASP A 68 -13.57 10.30 -11.73
CA ASP A 68 -13.95 10.07 -13.14
C ASP A 68 -12.81 10.34 -14.15
N ARG A 69 -11.76 11.06 -13.74
CA ARG A 69 -10.61 11.44 -14.58
C ARG A 69 -9.34 10.64 -14.30
N MET A 70 -9.43 9.57 -13.51
CA MET A 70 -8.27 8.84 -13.00
C MET A 70 -7.98 7.51 -13.73
N GLN A 71 -8.68 7.21 -14.83
CA GLN A 71 -8.46 5.98 -15.61
C GLN A 71 -6.99 5.79 -16.03
N LEU A 72 -6.29 6.87 -16.37
CA LEU A 72 -4.86 6.83 -16.71
C LEU A 72 -3.98 6.33 -15.56
N LEU A 73 -4.38 6.59 -14.32
CA LEU A 73 -3.64 6.17 -13.12
C LEU A 73 -3.80 4.68 -12.82
N GLN A 74 -4.67 3.95 -13.54
CA GLN A 74 -4.79 2.50 -13.38
C GLN A 74 -3.62 1.75 -14.02
N SER A 75 -2.75 2.41 -14.79
CA SER A 75 -1.56 1.79 -15.34
C SER A 75 -0.60 1.31 -14.23
N PRO A 76 0.00 0.11 -14.36
CA PRO A 76 1.03 -0.41 -13.45
C PRO A 76 2.20 0.56 -13.19
N ARG A 77 2.48 1.47 -14.12
CA ARG A 77 3.49 2.53 -13.97
C ARG A 77 3.25 3.47 -12.78
N PHE A 78 2.00 3.62 -12.35
CA PHE A 78 1.64 4.57 -11.30
C PHE A 78 1.59 3.96 -9.89
N VAL A 79 1.96 2.68 -9.71
CA VAL A 79 1.92 2.02 -8.39
C VAL A 79 2.80 2.74 -7.37
N THR A 80 4.02 3.11 -7.75
CA THR A 80 4.94 3.83 -6.86
C THR A 80 4.45 5.23 -6.48
N PRO A 81 4.16 6.16 -7.42
CA PRO A 81 3.73 7.51 -7.05
C PRO A 81 2.41 7.53 -6.28
N VAL A 82 1.44 6.68 -6.65
CA VAL A 82 0.18 6.56 -5.89
C VAL A 82 0.44 5.98 -4.49
N GLY A 83 1.33 4.99 -4.37
CA GLY A 83 1.77 4.44 -3.09
C GLY A 83 2.40 5.48 -2.17
N LEU A 84 3.27 6.34 -2.72
CA LEU A 84 3.92 7.43 -1.97
C LEU A 84 2.91 8.47 -1.49
N LEU A 85 1.96 8.89 -2.34
CA LEU A 85 0.90 9.82 -1.92
C LEU A 85 0.03 9.22 -0.81
N ARG A 86 -0.30 7.93 -0.93
CA ARG A 86 -1.05 7.22 0.11
C ARG A 86 -0.25 7.13 1.42
N LEU A 87 1.04 6.83 1.34
CA LEU A 87 1.93 6.78 2.50
C LEU A 87 2.01 8.13 3.21
N GLY A 88 2.23 9.22 2.46
CA GLY A 88 2.23 10.57 3.00
C GLY A 88 0.91 10.93 3.69
N ARG A 89 -0.23 10.55 3.10
CA ARG A 89 -1.54 10.73 3.74
C ARG A 89 -1.67 9.97 5.07
N ILE A 90 -1.15 8.74 5.15
CA ILE A 90 -1.18 7.95 6.39
C ILE A 90 -0.29 8.59 7.46
N MET A 91 0.91 9.04 7.10
CA MET A 91 1.82 9.72 8.02
C MET A 91 1.22 11.01 8.59
N LEU A 92 0.63 11.86 7.74
CA LEU A 92 -0.04 13.09 8.16
C LEU A 92 -1.32 12.86 8.98
N ALA A 93 -1.97 11.70 8.81
CA ALA A 93 -3.14 11.33 9.60
C ALA A 93 -2.75 10.88 11.01
N GLY A 94 -1.64 10.14 11.16
CA GLY A 94 -1.11 9.72 12.47
C GLY A 94 -0.74 10.90 13.36
N GLU A 95 -0.17 11.97 12.77
CA GLU A 95 0.13 13.22 13.50
C GLU A 95 -1.11 13.96 14.03
N ARG A 96 -2.31 13.66 13.52
CA ARG A 96 -3.56 14.31 13.95
C ARG A 96 -4.28 13.58 15.09
N GLU A 97 -3.94 12.33 15.37
CA GLU A 97 -4.61 11.52 16.41
C GLU A 97 -4.07 11.79 17.83
N ASP A 98 -2.92 12.44 17.99
CA ASP A 98 -2.33 12.76 19.31
C ASP A 98 -3.06 13.89 20.06
N ALA A 99 -4.02 14.56 19.43
CA ALA A 99 -4.84 15.60 20.06
C ALA A 99 -6.23 15.07 20.45
N SER A 100 -6.30 14.11 21.38
CA SER A 100 -7.60 13.69 21.93
C SER A 100 -8.30 14.88 22.63
N PRO A 101 -9.49 15.30 22.15
CA PRO A 101 -10.30 16.35 22.79
C PRO A 101 -10.93 15.89 24.10
N PHE A 102 -10.81 14.61 24.45
CA PHE A 102 -11.42 14.02 25.63
C PHE A 102 -11.01 14.75 26.91
N TRP A 103 -9.71 15.02 27.11
CA TRP A 103 -9.24 15.77 28.29
C TRP A 103 -9.66 17.24 28.28
N GLN A 104 -9.99 17.80 27.11
CA GLN A 104 -10.55 19.15 27.01
C GLN A 104 -12.03 19.15 27.38
N GLN A 105 -12.81 18.17 26.90
CA GLN A 105 -14.20 17.96 27.31
C GLN A 105 -14.28 17.63 28.81
N LEU A 106 -13.41 16.76 29.32
CA LEU A 106 -13.37 16.35 30.73
C LEU A 106 -12.99 17.52 31.64
N ARG A 107 -12.04 18.39 31.25
CA ARG A 107 -11.76 19.63 32.02
C ARG A 107 -12.95 20.59 32.05
N THR A 108 -13.71 20.68 30.95
CA THR A 108 -14.84 21.60 30.84
C THR A 108 -16.01 21.12 31.70
N GLU A 109 -16.32 19.83 31.65
CA GLU A 109 -17.34 19.21 32.49
C GLU A 109 -16.94 19.20 33.97
N CYS A 110 -15.68 18.88 34.30
CA CYS A 110 -15.19 18.98 35.68
C CYS A 110 -15.26 20.42 36.22
N ARG A 111 -15.03 21.45 35.40
CA ARG A 111 -15.14 22.86 35.85
C ARG A 111 -16.58 23.24 36.19
N ARG A 112 -17.56 22.75 35.43
CA ARG A 112 -19.01 22.94 35.70
C ARG A 112 -19.44 22.19 36.96
N PHE A 113 -18.94 20.97 37.14
CA PHE A 113 -19.22 20.19 38.34
C PHE A 113 -18.62 20.83 39.60
N PHE A 114 -17.41 21.40 39.48
CA PHE A 114 -16.74 22.09 40.58
C PHE A 114 -17.43 23.40 40.96
N SER A 115 -18.05 24.13 40.00
CA SER A 115 -18.86 25.30 40.34
C SER A 115 -20.14 24.92 41.08
N LEU A 116 -20.79 23.82 40.70
CA LEU A 116 -21.99 23.33 41.37
C LEU A 116 -21.69 22.85 42.80
N ILE A 117 -20.58 22.13 43.01
CA ILE A 117 -20.16 21.70 44.36
C ILE A 117 -19.80 22.91 45.23
N LYS A 118 -19.15 23.93 44.66
CA LYS A 118 -18.77 25.14 45.40
C LYS A 118 -19.97 25.96 45.85
N ASP A 119 -21.06 25.96 45.09
CA ASP A 119 -22.29 26.66 45.45
C ASP A 119 -23.11 25.86 46.49
N VAL A 120 -23.03 24.53 46.47
CA VAL A 120 -23.69 23.65 47.46
C VAL A 120 -22.99 23.65 48.83
N PHE A 121 -21.66 23.81 48.87
CA PHE A 121 -20.88 23.88 50.11
C PHE A 121 -20.70 25.31 50.67
N ARG A 122 -21.37 26.30 50.06
CA ARG A 122 -21.40 27.69 50.55
C ARG A 122 -22.71 27.94 51.31
N ILE A 123 -22.79 27.34 52.50
CA ILE A 123 -23.63 27.79 53.63
C ILE A 123 -22.67 28.36 54.66
#